data_AF-A0AAU4X6D5-F1
#
_entry.id   AF-A0AAU4X6D5-F1
#
_cell.length_a   1.000
_cell.length_b   1.000
_cell.length_c   1.000
_cell.angle_alpha   90.00
_cell.angle_beta   90.00
_cell.angle_gamma   90.00
#
_symmetry.space_group_name_H-M   'P 1'
#
loop_
_entity.id
_entity.type
_entity.pdbx_description
1 polymer ?
#
loop_
_entity_poly.entity_id
_entity_poly.type
_entity_poly.pdbx_seq_one_letter_code
_entity_poly.pdbx_strand_id
1 'polypeptide(L)'
;MKTAMVGVVAAGVFLAGAGTAMAGSWHDLPQMTPTGVTFDRGQYRFNAAGQNRGAFEWTGHLRDASASDGHNVYMQVRVEGHDWVRYNGKQRQTVFMHHLNWDGAQQYTDDADLRACRDRGSLRPDNCSFTNHFKP
;
A
#
# COMPACT_ATOMS: atom_id res chain seq x y z
N MET A 1 -38.49 -57.82 -23.42
CA MET A 1 -37.27 -58.20 -22.65
C MET A 1 -36.32 -57.00 -22.74
N LYS A 2 -36.17 -56.21 -21.66
CA LYS A 2 -34.94 -56.06 -20.83
C LYS A 2 -33.68 -55.95 -21.71
N THR A 3 -32.95 -54.84 -21.75
CA THR A 3 -32.17 -54.30 -20.62
C THR A 3 -31.87 -52.80 -20.74
N ALA A 4 -31.98 -52.10 -19.63
CA ALA A 4 -31.44 -50.76 -19.40
C ALA A 4 -29.93 -50.84 -19.13
N MET A 5 -29.17 -49.83 -19.56
CA MET A 5 -27.95 -49.43 -18.87
C MET A 5 -28.03 -47.95 -18.54
N VAL A 6 -28.06 -47.72 -17.24
CA VAL A 6 -27.99 -46.44 -16.55
C VAL A 6 -26.53 -45.97 -16.61
N GLY A 7 -26.30 -44.80 -17.18
CA GLY A 7 -25.04 -44.08 -17.07
C GLY A 7 -25.26 -42.77 -16.32
N VAL A 8 -25.33 -42.83 -14.99
CA VAL A 8 -25.22 -41.64 -14.14
C VAL A 8 -23.74 -41.29 -14.08
N VAL A 9 -23.33 -40.22 -14.74
CA VAL A 9 -22.03 -39.59 -14.46
C VAL A 9 -22.29 -38.38 -13.58
N ALA A 10 -21.68 -38.44 -12.41
CA ALA A 10 -21.87 -37.58 -11.27
C ALA A 10 -21.65 -36.10 -11.56
N ALA A 11 -22.47 -35.30 -10.89
CA ALA A 11 -22.28 -33.87 -10.69
C ALA A 11 -20.87 -33.59 -10.17
N GLY A 12 -20.09 -32.86 -10.95
CA GLY A 12 -18.86 -32.20 -10.52
C GLY A 12 -19.00 -30.72 -10.83
N VAL A 13 -19.86 -30.01 -10.09
CA VAL A 13 -19.78 -28.56 -10.07
C VAL A 13 -18.49 -28.24 -9.32
N PHE A 14 -17.41 -28.06 -10.08
CA PHE A 14 -16.26 -27.33 -9.58
C PHE A 14 -16.75 -25.91 -9.31
N LEU A 15 -17.12 -25.64 -8.07
CA LEU A 15 -17.02 -24.28 -7.53
C LEU A 15 -15.51 -24.00 -7.44
N ALA A 16 -14.90 -23.74 -8.60
CA ALA A 16 -13.69 -22.96 -8.64
C ALA A 16 -14.08 -21.67 -7.93
N GLY A 17 -13.62 -21.52 -6.68
CA GLY A 17 -13.77 -20.29 -5.94
C GLY A 17 -13.31 -19.19 -6.87
N ALA A 18 -14.26 -18.35 -7.31
CA ALA A 18 -13.96 -17.16 -8.06
C ALA A 18 -13.26 -16.22 -7.09
N GLY A 19 -11.98 -16.49 -6.81
CA GLY A 19 -11.06 -15.47 -6.38
C GLY A 19 -10.98 -14.52 -7.57
N THR A 20 -11.78 -13.46 -7.54
CA THR A 20 -11.63 -12.37 -8.48
C THR A 20 -10.19 -11.93 -8.37
N ALA A 21 -9.41 -12.18 -9.42
CA ALA A 21 -8.09 -11.60 -9.56
C ALA A 21 -8.32 -10.11 -9.78
N MET A 22 -8.54 -9.36 -8.68
CA MET A 22 -8.54 -7.91 -8.67
C MET A 22 -7.08 -7.52 -8.90
N ALA A 23 -6.65 -7.47 -10.15
CA ALA A 23 -5.47 -6.70 -10.48
C ALA A 23 -5.82 -5.26 -10.09
N GLY A 24 -5.42 -4.86 -8.87
CA GLY A 24 -5.81 -3.58 -8.29
C GLY A 24 -5.48 -2.46 -9.25
N SER A 25 -6.51 -1.71 -9.66
CA SER A 25 -6.30 -0.46 -10.38
C SER A 25 -5.48 0.48 -9.51
N TRP A 26 -4.69 1.35 -10.13
CA TRP A 26 -4.06 2.44 -9.38
C TRP A 26 -5.13 3.46 -8.99
N HIS A 27 -5.10 3.87 -7.72
CA HIS A 27 -5.93 4.92 -7.14
C HIS A 27 -5.05 6.09 -6.74
N ASP A 28 -5.55 7.31 -6.87
CA ASP A 28 -4.78 8.51 -6.51
C ASP A 28 -4.67 8.66 -4.99
N LEU A 29 -3.48 9.05 -4.52
CA LEU A 29 -3.25 9.46 -3.15
C LEU A 29 -3.46 10.97 -3.01
N PRO A 30 -4.12 11.43 -1.92
CA PRO A 30 -4.20 12.86 -1.65
C PRO A 30 -2.80 13.43 -1.41
N GLN A 31 -2.61 14.67 -1.85
CA GLN A 31 -1.37 15.41 -1.59
C GLN A 31 -1.20 15.63 -0.08
N MET A 32 0.00 15.38 0.45
CA MET A 32 0.31 15.54 1.86
C MET A 32 1.37 16.63 2.05
N THR A 33 0.99 17.74 2.68
CA THR A 33 1.88 18.91 2.82
C THR A 33 1.92 19.48 4.25
N PRO A 34 2.28 18.69 5.26
CA PRO A 34 2.58 19.26 6.57
C PRO A 34 3.87 20.11 6.46
N THR A 35 4.06 21.05 7.38
CA THR A 35 5.18 22.01 7.29
C THR A 35 6.55 21.33 7.09
N GLY A 36 7.20 21.66 5.98
CA GLY A 36 8.57 21.25 5.64
C GLY A 36 8.68 19.94 4.84
N VAL A 37 7.57 19.26 4.54
CA VAL A 37 7.56 18.10 3.64
C VAL A 37 6.39 18.20 2.66
N THR A 38 6.60 17.67 1.46
CA THR A 38 5.54 17.52 0.47
C THR A 38 5.61 16.12 -0.12
N PHE A 39 4.49 15.42 -0.10
CA PHE A 39 4.29 14.21 -0.88
C PHE A 39 3.19 14.46 -1.91
N ASP A 40 3.55 14.33 -3.19
CA ASP A 40 2.66 14.62 -4.33
C ASP A 40 2.71 13.53 -5.40
N ARG A 41 1.77 13.63 -6.35
CA ARG A 41 1.63 12.70 -7.48
C ARG A 41 1.65 11.24 -7.03
N GLY A 42 1.01 11.01 -5.88
CA GLY A 42 1.00 9.71 -5.25
C GLY A 42 -0.11 8.84 -5.81
N GLN A 43 0.16 7.54 -5.91
CA GLN A 43 -0.85 6.54 -6.25
C GLN A 43 -0.67 5.31 -5.38
N TYR A 44 -1.73 4.54 -5.17
CA TYR A 44 -1.68 3.27 -4.47
C TYR A 44 -2.54 2.21 -5.15
N ARG A 45 -2.30 0.95 -4.81
CA ARG A 45 -3.18 -0.17 -5.12
C ARG A 45 -2.98 -1.30 -4.11
N PHE A 46 -4.01 -2.11 -3.94
CA PHE A 46 -3.90 -3.42 -3.30
C PHE A 46 -3.77 -4.49 -4.38
N ASN A 47 -2.68 -5.24 -4.36
CA ASN A 47 -2.48 -6.32 -5.33
C ASN A 47 -3.29 -7.56 -4.92
N ALA A 48 -3.84 -8.31 -5.89
CA ALA A 48 -4.47 -9.59 -5.60
C ALA A 48 -3.49 -10.58 -4.96
N ALA A 49 -4.03 -11.48 -4.13
CA ALA A 49 -3.27 -12.60 -3.58
C ALA A 49 -2.55 -13.39 -4.69
N GLY A 50 -1.25 -13.62 -4.52
CA GLY A 50 -0.40 -14.30 -5.51
C GLY A 50 0.17 -13.40 -6.62
N GLN A 51 -0.29 -12.15 -6.75
CA GLN A 51 0.30 -11.14 -7.65
C GLN A 51 1.07 -10.11 -6.82
N ASN A 52 2.31 -9.78 -7.19
CA ASN A 52 3.14 -8.81 -6.44
C ASN A 52 3.10 -9.04 -4.91
N ARG A 53 3.00 -10.30 -4.46
CA ARG A 53 2.90 -10.71 -3.05
C ARG A 53 1.64 -10.24 -2.30
N GLY A 54 0.57 -9.88 -3.02
CA GLY A 54 -0.64 -9.27 -2.47
C GLY A 54 -0.35 -7.97 -1.70
N ALA A 55 0.72 -7.27 -2.10
CA ALA A 55 1.22 -6.11 -1.38
C ALA A 55 0.26 -4.93 -1.47
N PHE A 56 0.24 -4.13 -0.41
CA PHE A 56 -0.10 -2.72 -0.54
C PHE A 56 1.05 -2.02 -1.25
N GLU A 57 0.79 -1.57 -2.48
CA GLU A 57 1.78 -0.93 -3.32
C GLU A 57 1.46 0.54 -3.49
N TRP A 58 2.46 1.39 -3.37
CA TRP A 58 2.30 2.83 -3.49
C TRP A 58 3.51 3.48 -4.15
N THR A 59 3.24 4.62 -4.75
CA THR A 59 4.23 5.42 -5.47
C THR A 59 3.96 6.91 -5.23
N GLY A 60 4.96 7.75 -5.46
CA GLY A 60 4.81 9.21 -5.44
C GLY A 60 6.14 9.94 -5.30
N HIS A 61 6.08 11.26 -5.19
CA HIS A 61 7.27 12.09 -5.03
C HIS A 61 7.32 12.68 -3.63
N LEU A 62 8.36 12.35 -2.87
CA LEU A 62 8.64 12.92 -1.56
C LEU A 62 9.67 14.04 -1.71
N ARG A 63 9.30 15.25 -1.29
CA ARG A 63 10.15 16.44 -1.34
C ARG A 63 10.38 17.00 0.05
N ASP A 64 11.65 17.27 0.35
CA ASP A 64 12.02 18.19 1.42
C ASP A 64 11.68 19.62 0.98
N ALA A 65 10.63 20.19 1.59
CA ALA A 65 10.13 21.50 1.24
C ALA A 65 10.82 22.62 2.03
N SER A 66 11.70 22.31 2.99
CA SER A 66 12.42 23.28 3.82
C SER A 66 13.91 22.99 3.84
N ALA A 67 14.56 23.12 2.69
CA ALA A 67 15.96 22.76 2.48
C ALA A 67 16.99 23.42 3.45
N SER A 68 16.65 24.51 4.14
CA SER A 68 17.55 25.26 5.01
C SER A 68 17.52 24.83 6.48
N ASP A 69 16.60 23.95 6.88
CA ASP A 69 16.33 23.70 8.29
C ASP A 69 17.18 22.58 8.93
N GLY A 70 17.97 21.86 8.15
CA GLY A 70 18.81 20.77 8.65
C GLY A 70 18.08 19.44 8.87
N HIS A 71 16.77 19.36 8.60
CA HIS A 71 15.92 18.21 8.85
C HIS A 71 15.75 17.33 7.61
N ASN A 72 15.42 16.05 7.82
CA ASN A 72 15.08 15.14 6.72
C ASN A 72 13.56 14.86 6.71
N VAL A 73 13.09 14.26 5.61
CA VAL A 73 11.69 13.90 5.41
C VAL A 73 11.56 12.41 5.19
N TYR A 74 10.39 11.85 5.48
CA TYR A 74 10.13 10.42 5.30
C TYR A 74 8.64 10.13 5.12
N MET A 75 8.35 8.98 4.52
CA MET A 75 7.01 8.38 4.52
C MET A 75 6.90 7.35 5.63
N GLN A 76 5.73 7.27 6.22
CA GLN A 76 5.35 6.21 7.15
C GLN A 76 4.17 5.44 6.58
N VAL A 77 4.28 4.12 6.60
CA VAL A 77 3.29 3.20 6.05
C VAL A 77 3.00 2.13 7.07
N ARG A 78 1.74 1.77 7.24
CA ARG A 78 1.31 0.67 8.07
C ARG A 78 0.28 -0.14 7.30
N VAL A 79 0.48 -1.44 7.23
CA VAL A 79 -0.53 -2.37 6.70
C VAL A 79 -1.15 -3.09 7.89
N GLU A 80 -2.42 -3.49 7.77
CA GLU A 80 -3.12 -4.23 8.82
C GLU A 80 -2.28 -5.37 9.40
N GLY A 81 -2.36 -5.54 10.73
CA GLY A 81 -1.60 -6.54 11.46
C GLY A 81 -0.10 -6.24 11.63
N HIS A 82 0.37 -5.07 11.18
CA HIS A 82 1.79 -4.69 11.25
C HIS A 82 2.02 -3.31 11.85
N ASP A 83 3.25 -3.08 12.29
CA ASP A 83 3.72 -1.79 12.79
C ASP A 83 4.10 -0.85 11.65
N TRP A 84 4.30 0.42 12.00
CA TRP A 84 4.74 1.45 11.06
C TRP A 84 6.13 1.18 10.51
N VAL A 85 6.25 1.20 9.18
CA VAL A 85 7.51 1.17 8.45
C VAL A 85 7.84 2.57 7.95
N ARG A 86 9.13 2.96 8.01
CA ARG A 86 9.62 4.27 7.60
C ARG A 86 10.45 4.17 6.32
N TYR A 87 10.16 5.05 5.35
CA TYR A 87 10.92 5.21 4.12
C TYR A 87 11.48 6.63 4.06
N ASN A 88 12.80 6.73 4.23
CA ASN A 88 13.47 8.04 4.27
C ASN A 88 13.59 8.64 2.88
N GLY A 89 13.28 9.92 2.78
CA GLY A 89 13.66 10.76 1.66
C GLY A 89 15.10 11.23 1.78
N LYS A 90 15.38 12.30 1.05
CA LYS A 90 16.70 12.92 1.02
C LYS A 90 16.55 14.43 1.18
N GLN A 91 17.38 14.98 2.07
CA GLN A 91 17.41 16.39 2.37
C GLN A 91 17.67 17.22 1.11
N ARG A 92 16.96 18.35 0.99
CA ARG A 92 16.99 19.30 -0.13
C ARG A 92 16.64 18.70 -1.50
N GLN A 93 16.04 17.51 -1.54
CA GLN A 93 15.76 16.80 -2.79
C GLN A 93 14.30 16.37 -2.87
N THR A 94 13.86 16.18 -4.11
CA THR A 94 12.66 15.42 -4.43
C THR A 94 13.10 14.02 -4.83
N VAL A 95 12.57 13.00 -4.17
CA VAL A 95 12.86 11.59 -4.42
C VAL A 95 11.57 10.91 -4.88
N PHE A 96 11.66 10.18 -5.98
CA PHE A 96 10.60 9.27 -6.40
C PHE A 96 10.61 8.03 -5.51
N MET A 97 9.47 7.71 -4.92
CA MET A 97 9.24 6.57 -4.05
C MET A 97 8.36 5.57 -4.78
N HIS A 98 8.75 4.29 -4.76
CA HIS A 98 7.92 3.18 -5.25
C HIS A 98 8.18 1.97 -4.36
N HIS A 99 7.17 1.55 -3.61
CA HIS A 99 7.31 0.53 -2.58
C HIS A 99 6.16 -0.46 -2.59
N LEU A 100 6.49 -1.70 -2.23
CA LEU A 100 5.57 -2.80 -2.01
C LEU A 100 5.69 -3.21 -0.54
N ASN A 101 4.64 -2.94 0.25
CA ASN A 101 4.52 -3.38 1.63
C ASN A 101 3.82 -4.73 1.64
N TRP A 102 4.56 -5.78 2.00
CA TRP A 102 4.06 -7.16 2.02
C TRP A 102 4.69 -7.98 3.15
N ASP A 103 3.90 -8.96 3.60
CA ASP A 103 4.24 -10.11 4.42
C ASP A 103 3.30 -11.25 3.94
N GLY A 104 3.62 -12.51 4.20
CA GLY A 104 2.73 -13.64 3.87
C GLY A 104 1.32 -13.47 4.45
N ALA A 105 1.19 -12.83 5.62
CA ALA A 105 -0.11 -12.47 6.21
C ALA A 105 -0.77 -11.25 5.54
N GLN A 106 0.01 -10.30 5.00
CA GLN A 106 -0.51 -9.08 4.34
C GLN A 106 -1.07 -9.36 2.94
N GLN A 107 -0.79 -10.52 2.35
CA GLN A 107 -1.27 -10.87 1.02
C GLN A 107 -2.81 -10.85 0.88
N TYR A 108 -3.52 -10.87 2.01
CA TYR A 108 -4.98 -10.86 2.09
C TYR A 108 -5.54 -9.63 2.82
N THR A 109 -4.71 -8.65 3.17
CA THR A 109 -5.16 -7.43 3.86
C THR A 109 -5.67 -6.41 2.85
N ASP A 110 -6.69 -5.67 3.25
CA ASP A 110 -7.35 -4.64 2.45
C ASP A 110 -7.33 -3.27 3.15
N ASP A 111 -6.39 -3.09 4.06
CA ASP A 111 -6.35 -1.95 4.96
C ASP A 111 -4.89 -1.49 5.16
N ALA A 112 -4.66 -0.22 4.84
CA ALA A 112 -3.36 0.42 4.98
C ALA A 112 -3.48 1.90 5.34
N ASP A 113 -2.52 2.36 6.13
CA ASP A 113 -2.35 3.76 6.50
C ASP A 113 -1.06 4.32 5.90
N LEU A 114 -1.10 5.58 5.45
CA LEU A 114 0.05 6.31 4.91
C LEU A 114 0.09 7.75 5.42
N ARG A 115 1.28 8.25 5.75
CA ARG A 115 1.50 9.66 6.10
C ARG A 115 2.91 10.13 5.72
N ALA A 116 3.00 11.42 5.38
CA ALA A 116 4.26 12.10 5.13
C ALA A 116 4.70 12.85 6.39
N CYS A 117 5.98 12.78 6.73
CA CYS A 117 6.51 13.37 7.95
C CYS A 117 7.85 14.08 7.71
N ARG A 118 8.08 15.12 8.51
CA ARG A 118 9.37 15.78 8.66
C ARG A 118 9.97 15.43 10.01
N ASP A 119 11.21 14.94 9.98
CA ASP A 119 12.00 14.57 11.14
C ASP A 119 12.55 15.83 11.82
N ARG A 120 12.07 16.15 13.03
CA ARG A 120 12.49 17.37 13.75
C ARG A 120 13.63 17.12 14.75
N GLY A 121 14.25 15.94 14.67
CA GLY A 121 15.26 15.47 15.60
C GLY A 121 14.66 14.99 16.93
N SER A 122 15.50 14.36 17.75
CA SER A 122 15.09 13.65 18.98
C SER A 122 14.42 14.52 20.05
N LEU A 123 14.61 15.83 20.01
CA LEU A 123 14.11 16.75 21.04
C LEU A 123 12.70 17.28 20.76
N ARG A 124 12.12 16.96 19.59
CA ARG A 124 10.82 17.49 19.18
C ARG A 124 10.03 16.40 18.46
N PRO A 125 8.71 16.30 18.68
CA PRO A 125 7.88 15.43 17.87
C PRO A 125 7.99 15.78 16.39
N ASP A 126 8.01 14.74 15.56
CA ASP A 126 8.00 14.86 14.12
C ASP A 126 6.71 15.49 13.64
N ASN A 127 6.81 16.26 12.55
CA ASN A 127 5.67 16.94 11.97
C ASN A 127 5.09 16.10 10.83
N CYS A 128 4.01 15.39 11.10
CA CYS A 128 3.36 14.50 10.15
C CYS A 128 2.05 15.08 9.62
N SER A 129 1.66 14.64 8.42
CA SER A 129 0.32 14.86 7.90
C SER A 129 -0.69 14.09 8.76
N PHE A 130 -1.98 14.37 8.54
CA PHE A 130 -3.01 13.42 8.94
C PHE A 130 -2.69 12.04 8.36
N THR A 131 -3.05 11.00 9.10
CA THR A 131 -2.99 9.62 8.61
C THR A 131 -4.07 9.46 7.56
N ASN A 132 -3.67 9.07 6.35
CA ASN A 132 -4.60 8.71 5.29
C ASN A 132 -4.78 7.21 5.29
N HIS A 133 -6.04 6.78 5.29
CA HIS A 133 -6.43 5.39 5.39
C HIS A 133 -6.99 4.91 4.06
N PHE A 134 -6.61 3.71 3.64
CA PHE A 134 -6.89 3.19 2.30
C PHE A 134 -7.46 1.78 2.37
N LYS A 135 -8.33 1.51 1.40
CA LYS A 135 -8.91 0.21 1.09
C LYS A 135 -8.93 0.02 -0.43
N PRO A 136 -9.05 -1.21 -0.96
CA PRO A 136 -9.13 -1.51 -2.39
C PRO A 136 -10.25 -0.77 -3.13
#